data_AF-A0A2X3D308-F1
#
_entry.id   AF-A0A2X3D308-F1
#
_cell.length_a   1.000
_cell.length_b   1.000
_cell.length_c   1.000
_cell.angle_alpha   90.00
_cell.angle_beta   90.00
_cell.angle_gamma   90.00
#
_symmetry.space_group_name_H-M   'P 1'
#
loop_
_entity.id
_entity.type
_entity.pdbx_description
1 polymer ?
#
loop_
_entity_poly.entity_id
_entity_poly.type
_entity_poly.pdbx_seq_one_letter_code
_entity_poly.pdbx_strand_id
1 'polypeptide(L)' 'MNKAFEAMVRLKYGSRYGLERDLEGYYAREIVRRMFEVWCHCKGSTA' A
#
# COMPACT_ATOMS: atom_id res chain seq x y z
N MET A 1 -1.25 -10.17 -3.61
CA MET A 1 -1.74 -9.67 -2.31
C MET A 1 -1.71 -8.14 -2.30
N ASN A 2 -2.78 -7.54 -1.76
CA ASN A 2 -3.05 -6.10 -1.62
C ASN A 2 -3.56 -5.32 -2.84
N LYS A 3 -4.10 -6.01 -3.85
CA LYS A 3 -4.77 -5.37 -5.01
C LYS A 3 -5.86 -4.37 -4.60
N ALA A 4 -6.57 -4.63 -3.49
CA ALA A 4 -7.59 -3.73 -2.95
C ALA A 4 -6.99 -2.42 -2.41
N PHE A 5 -5.86 -2.51 -1.70
CA PHE A 5 -5.14 -1.33 -1.23
C PHE A 5 -4.58 -0.53 -2.41
N GLU A 6 -3.94 -1.19 -3.37
CA GLU A 6 -3.36 -0.56 -4.56
C GLU A 6 -4.44 0.14 -5.41
N ALA A 7 -5.61 -0.49 -5.57
CA ALA A 7 -6.78 0.12 -6.22
C ALA A 7 -7.28 1.35 -5.45
N MET A 8 -7.36 1.28 -4.13
CA MET A 8 -7.76 2.42 -3.29
C MET A 8 -6.77 3.59 -3.41
N VAL A 9 -5.46 3.31 -3.39
CA VAL A 9 -4.43 4.34 -3.54
C VAL A 9 -4.52 5.01 -4.90
N ARG A 10 -4.68 4.23 -5.98
CA ARG A 10 -4.85 4.78 -7.34
C ARG A 10 -6.13 5.59 -7.49
N LEU A 11 -7.24 5.13 -6.91
CA LEU A 11 -8.51 5.84 -6.96
C LEU A 11 -8.43 7.19 -6.23
N LYS A 12 -7.78 7.23 -5.06
CA LYS A 12 -7.76 8.42 -4.19
C LYS A 12 -6.65 9.41 -4.54
N TYR A 13 -5.50 8.93 -5.00
CA TYR A 13 -4.29 9.73 -5.18
C TYR A 13 -3.72 9.68 -6.61
N GLY A 14 -4.36 8.95 -7.52
CA GLY A 14 -3.88 8.77 -8.89
C GLY A 14 -2.48 8.15 -8.92
N SER A 15 -1.60 8.74 -9.73
CA SER A 15 -0.21 8.30 -9.90
C SER A 15 0.77 8.94 -8.90
N ARG A 16 0.28 9.62 -7.86
CA ARG A 16 1.13 10.35 -6.89
C ARG A 16 2.11 9.45 -6.14
N TYR A 17 1.69 8.21 -5.86
CA TYR A 17 2.49 7.25 -5.10
C TYR A 17 2.89 6.07 -5.98
N GLY A 18 4.19 5.84 -6.10
CA GLY A 18 4.74 4.64 -6.72
C GLY A 18 4.42 3.41 -5.86
N LEU A 19 3.82 2.39 -6.48
CA LEU A 19 3.45 1.12 -5.84
C LEU A 19 4.46 0.00 -6.14
N GLU A 20 5.66 0.38 -6.57
CA GLU A 20 6.77 -0.53 -6.82
C GLU A 20 7.19 -1.24 -5.54
N ARG A 21 7.68 -2.46 -5.69
CA ARG A 21 8.15 -3.28 -4.59
C ARG A 21 9.66 -3.40 -4.62
N ASP A 22 10.25 -3.48 -3.43
CA ASP A 22 11.67 -3.80 -3.28
C ASP A 22 11.94 -5.30 -3.50
N LEU A 23 13.22 -5.67 -3.41
CA LEU A 23 13.68 -7.05 -3.57
C LEU A 23 13.12 -8.00 -2.50
N GLU A 24 12.63 -7.45 -1.38
CA GLU A 24 12.04 -8.20 -0.26
C GLU A 24 10.51 -8.29 -0.38
N GLY A 25 9.91 -7.62 -1.36
CA GLY A 25 8.48 -7.64 -1.64
C GLY A 25 7.65 -6.60 -0.88
N TYR A 26 8.28 -5.68 -0.14
CA TYR A 26 7.60 -4.55 0.51
C TYR A 26 7.42 -3.39 -0.47
N TYR A 27 6.51 -2.47 -0.17
CA TYR A 27 6.40 -1.23 -0.93
C TYR A 27 7.68 -0.41 -0.77
N ALA A 28 8.38 -0.15 -1.89
CA ALA A 28 9.69 0.52 -1.90
C ALA A 28 9.65 1.94 -1.33
N ARG A 29 8.47 2.58 -1.35
CA ARG A 29 8.24 3.89 -0.74
C ARG A 29 7.73 3.69 0.70
N GLU A 30 8.50 4.16 1.68
CA GLU A 30 8.15 4.08 3.11
C GLU A 30 6.74 4.63 3.41
N ILE A 31 6.36 5.73 2.76
CA ILE A 31 5.01 6.31 2.91
C ILE A 31 3.93 5.31 2.51
N VAL A 32 4.11 4.59 1.40
CA VAL A 32 3.14 3.59 0.92
C VAL A 32 3.11 2.38 1.83
N ARG A 33 4.26 1.97 2.37
CA ARG A 33 4.35 0.92 3.39
C ARG A 33 3.53 1.28 4.63
N ARG A 34 3.69 2.49 5.18
CA ARG A 34 2.90 2.96 6.33
C ARG A 34 1.41 3.07 6.04
N MET A 35 1.04 3.57 4.86
CA MET A 35 -0.36 3.61 4.43
C MET A 35 -0.97 2.21 4.37
N PHE A 36 -0.18 1.22 3.93
CA PHE A 36 -0.60 -0.16 3.88
C PHE A 36 -0.78 -0.77 5.28
N GLU A 37 0.16 -0.53 6.21
CA GLU A 37 0.05 -0.97 7.60
C GLU A 37 -1.22 -0.42 8.29
N VAL A 38 -1.49 0.88 8.12
CA VAL A 38 -2.71 1.51 8.64
C VAL A 38 -3.96 0.90 7.99
N TRP A 39 -3.93 0.68 6.67
CA TRP A 39 -5.05 0.07 5.95
C TRP A 39 -5.36 -1.34 6.46
N CYS A 40 -4.34 -2.16 6.69
CA CYS A 40 -4.48 -3.49 7.29
C CYS A 40 -5.09 -3.43 8.70
N HIS A 41 -4.56 -2.55 9.56
CA HIS A 41 -5.10 -2.32 10.90
C HIS A 41 -6.58 -1.94 10.87
N CYS A 42 -7.00 -1.01 10.00
CA CYS A 42 -8.40 -0.62 9.85
C CYS A 42 -9.29 -1.73 9.30
N LYS A 43 -8.74 -2.69 8.55
CA LYS A 43 -9.46 -3.84 8.00
C LYS A 43 -9.51 -5.05 8.93
N GLY A 44 -8.88 -4.98 10.10
CA GLY A 44 -8.71 -6.13 10.99
C GLY A 44 -7.86 -7.24 10.38
N SER A 45 -7.08 -6.93 9.34
CA SER A 45 -6.13 -7.86 8.73
C SER A 45 -4.76 -7.58 9.33
N THR A 46 -4.09 -8.59 9.88
CA THR A 46 -2.67 -8.45 10.26
C THR A 46 -1.85 -8.26 8.98
N ALA A 47 -1.08 -7.16 8.94
CA ALA A 47 -0.34 -6.69 7.78
C ALA A 47 0.73 -7.67 7.30
#